data_AF-A0A349WES7-F1
#
_entry.id   AF-A0A349WES7-F1
#
_cell.length_a   1.000
_cell.length_b   1.000
_cell.length_c   1.000
_cell.angle_alpha   90.00
_cell.angle_beta   90.00
_cell.angle_gamma   90.00
#
_symmetry.space_group_name_H-M   'P 1'
#
loop_
_entity.id
_entity.type
_entity.pdbx_description
1 polymer ?
#
loop_
_entity_poly.entity_id
_entity_poly.type
_entity_poly.pdbx_seq_one_letter_code
_entity_poly.pdbx_strand_id
1 'polypeptide(L)'
;MILIWEISNLFLRRKCAVSALSFSFVITTLIQPESLYEPGFQLSFTIVLLIIWFSKGTIVLRERKSFITYFLGFVKCSLAAFCGSFFILLGTFGQIVPVSIISNIILVPFALPLMVIFIVYLINYYLFNIDLYFFVDFIYTVIIELLLFLNNLPLSYFSVEFQVNPYIYIILPIFVLLLFNKRWNFLKKFFFTFIVSLSPVFYITYF
;
A
#
# COMPACT_ATOMS: atom_id res chain seq x y z
N MET A 1 -5.72 -7.61 8.09
CA MET A 1 -4.46 -8.13 7.49
C MET A 1 -3.30 -8.25 8.47
N ILE A 2 -2.76 -7.15 9.02
CA ILE A 2 -1.58 -7.19 9.93
C ILE A 2 -1.85 -8.03 11.18
N LEU A 3 -3.02 -7.88 11.80
CA LEU A 3 -3.44 -8.67 12.96
C LEU A 3 -3.41 -10.19 12.66
N ILE A 4 -3.95 -10.61 11.52
CA ILE A 4 -3.94 -12.03 11.09
C ILE A 4 -2.50 -12.51 10.85
N TRP A 5 -1.63 -11.65 10.30
CA TRP A 5 -0.23 -11.98 10.15
C TRP A 5 0.46 -12.16 11.52
N GLU A 6 0.26 -11.25 12.47
CA GLU A 6 0.85 -11.38 13.82
C GLU A 6 0.30 -12.60 14.58
N ILE A 7 -1.00 -12.90 14.49
CA ILE A 7 -1.55 -14.15 15.02
C ILE A 7 -0.88 -15.35 14.37
N SER A 8 -0.74 -15.35 13.04
CA SER A 8 -0.01 -16.42 12.34
C SER A 8 1.45 -16.50 12.77
N ASN A 9 2.07 -15.39 13.17
CA ASN A 9 3.45 -15.32 13.66
C ASN A 9 3.58 -15.93 15.06
N LEU A 10 2.57 -15.75 15.91
CA LEU A 10 2.51 -16.30 17.26
C LEU A 10 2.20 -17.80 17.29
N PHE A 11 1.30 -18.28 16.41
CA PHE A 11 0.77 -19.65 16.49
C PHE A 11 1.27 -20.64 15.42
N LEU A 12 1.79 -20.19 14.26
CA LEU A 12 2.06 -21.08 13.11
C LEU A 12 3.52 -21.05 12.63
N ARG A 13 4.13 -22.23 12.42
CA ARG A 13 5.52 -22.39 11.95
C ARG A 13 5.74 -22.06 10.46
N ARG A 14 4.70 -22.02 9.62
CA ARG A 14 4.81 -21.74 8.17
C ARG A 14 4.17 -20.40 7.81
N LYS A 15 5.02 -19.43 7.52
CA LYS A 15 4.63 -18.06 7.17
C LYS A 15 4.35 -17.96 5.66
N CYS A 16 3.16 -17.52 5.28
CA CYS A 16 2.89 -17.09 3.91
C CYS A 16 2.07 -15.80 3.94
N ALA A 17 2.70 -14.68 3.55
CA ALA A 17 2.03 -13.38 3.50
C ALA A 17 0.79 -13.39 2.58
N VAL A 18 0.82 -14.20 1.52
CA VAL A 18 -0.32 -14.35 0.61
C VAL A 18 -1.49 -15.04 1.30
N SER A 19 -1.26 -16.06 2.14
CA SER A 19 -2.37 -16.73 2.84
C SER A 19 -2.96 -15.84 3.93
N ALA A 20 -2.15 -15.04 4.62
CA ALA A 20 -2.67 -14.06 5.59
C ALA A 20 -3.53 -12.99 4.89
N LEU A 21 -3.11 -12.55 3.69
CA LEU A 21 -3.88 -11.66 2.84
C LEU A 21 -5.21 -12.32 2.42
N SER A 22 -5.17 -13.53 1.85
CA SER A 22 -6.38 -14.26 1.43
C SER A 22 -7.34 -14.52 2.59
N PHE A 23 -6.84 -14.89 3.77
CA PHE A 23 -7.69 -15.13 4.94
C PHE A 23 -8.36 -13.85 5.43
N SER A 24 -7.61 -12.72 5.45
CA SER A 24 -8.20 -11.42 5.74
C SER A 24 -9.28 -11.04 4.72
N PHE A 25 -9.08 -11.34 3.44
CA PHE A 25 -10.05 -11.03 2.39
C PHE A 25 -11.35 -11.80 2.62
N VAL A 26 -11.24 -13.10 2.87
CA VAL A 26 -12.40 -13.97 3.12
C VAL A 26 -13.16 -13.53 4.37
N ILE A 27 -12.46 -13.28 5.48
CA ILE A 27 -13.12 -12.82 6.71
C ILE A 27 -13.87 -11.52 6.49
N THR A 28 -13.22 -10.51 5.89
CA THR A 28 -13.86 -9.20 5.71
C THR A 28 -15.06 -9.31 4.77
N THR A 29 -14.95 -10.11 3.70
CA THR A 29 -16.07 -10.36 2.77
C THR A 29 -17.25 -11.06 3.45
N LEU A 30 -16.99 -11.98 4.39
CA LEU A 30 -18.04 -12.68 5.13
C LEU A 30 -18.76 -11.79 6.15
N ILE A 31 -18.04 -10.85 6.78
CA ILE A 31 -18.60 -9.97 7.80
C ILE A 31 -19.35 -8.80 7.15
N GLN A 32 -18.73 -8.15 6.16
CA GLN A 32 -19.29 -6.96 5.51
C GLN A 32 -18.95 -6.99 4.01
N PRO A 33 -19.78 -7.60 3.17
CA PRO A 33 -19.49 -7.76 1.75
C PRO A 33 -19.41 -6.42 1.00
N GLU A 34 -20.13 -5.40 1.47
CA GLU A 34 -20.11 -4.05 0.88
C GLU A 34 -18.73 -3.38 0.97
N SER A 35 -17.90 -3.78 1.94
CA SER A 35 -16.54 -3.25 2.09
C SER A 35 -15.64 -3.53 0.89
N LEU A 36 -15.97 -4.54 0.06
CA LEU A 36 -15.25 -4.84 -1.19
C LEU A 36 -15.25 -3.69 -2.20
N TYR A 37 -16.23 -2.79 -2.11
CA TYR A 37 -16.40 -1.66 -3.02
C TYR A 37 -15.82 -0.37 -2.47
N GLU A 38 -15.39 -0.38 -1.21
CA GLU A 38 -14.77 0.78 -0.59
C GLU A 38 -13.35 0.98 -1.16
N PRO A 39 -13.01 2.19 -1.67
CA PRO A 39 -11.70 2.48 -2.21
C PRO A 39 -10.56 2.17 -1.23
N GLY A 40 -10.78 2.45 0.07
CA GLY A 40 -9.80 2.18 1.13
C GLY A 40 -9.48 0.69 1.27
N PHE A 41 -10.50 -0.17 1.22
CA PHE A 41 -10.32 -1.62 1.26
C PHE A 41 -9.54 -2.09 0.03
N GLN A 42 -9.95 -1.68 -1.17
CA GLN A 42 -9.32 -2.07 -2.42
C GLN A 42 -7.86 -1.60 -2.52
N LEU A 43 -7.57 -0.37 -2.10
CA LEU A 43 -6.22 0.17 -2.02
C LEU A 43 -5.34 -0.68 -1.10
N SER A 44 -5.83 -0.95 0.12
CA SER A 44 -5.07 -1.71 1.11
C SER A 44 -4.69 -3.11 0.59
N PHE A 45 -5.64 -3.82 -0.01
CA PHE A 45 -5.44 -5.17 -0.51
C PHE A 45 -4.49 -5.19 -1.71
N THR A 46 -4.73 -4.30 -2.67
CA THR A 46 -3.99 -4.28 -3.93
C THR A 46 -2.54 -3.87 -3.71
N ILE A 47 -2.30 -2.84 -2.90
CA ILE A 47 -0.96 -2.37 -2.53
C ILE A 47 -0.19 -3.49 -1.83
N VAL A 48 -0.77 -4.13 -0.81
CA VAL A 48 -0.05 -5.18 -0.06
C VAL A 48 0.22 -6.40 -0.93
N LEU A 49 -0.72 -6.82 -1.78
CA LEU A 49 -0.52 -7.93 -2.71
C LEU A 49 0.65 -7.66 -3.66
N LEU A 50 0.72 -6.45 -4.23
CA LEU A 50 1.79 -6.07 -5.14
C LEU A 50 3.13 -5.92 -4.44
N ILE A 51 3.16 -5.34 -3.25
CA ILE A 51 4.38 -5.32 -2.41
C ILE A 51 4.87 -6.74 -2.19
N ILE A 52 3.99 -7.70 -1.82
CA ILE A 52 4.37 -9.10 -1.63
C ILE A 52 4.90 -9.72 -2.94
N TRP A 53 4.25 -9.45 -4.07
CA TRP A 53 4.68 -10.02 -5.35
C TRP A 53 6.04 -9.47 -5.80
N PHE A 54 6.29 -8.18 -5.61
CA PHE A 54 7.54 -7.50 -6.00
C PHE A 54 8.70 -7.75 -5.03
N SER A 55 8.43 -7.87 -3.73
CA SER A 55 9.46 -7.98 -2.67
C SER A 55 10.03 -9.39 -2.47
N LYS A 56 9.36 -10.44 -2.97
CA LYS A 56 9.68 -11.85 -2.62
C LYS A 56 11.03 -12.38 -3.14
N GLY A 57 11.89 -11.53 -3.69
CA GLY A 57 13.21 -11.88 -4.22
C GLY A 57 14.41 -11.42 -3.39
N THR A 58 14.27 -10.75 -2.23
CA THR A 58 15.39 -10.00 -1.65
C THR A 58 15.75 -10.23 -0.19
N ILE A 59 15.17 -11.19 0.54
CA ILE A 59 15.54 -11.40 1.96
C ILE A 59 16.22 -12.75 2.16
N VAL A 60 17.40 -12.90 1.56
CA VAL A 60 18.41 -13.82 2.09
C VAL A 60 19.11 -13.05 3.21
N LEU A 61 18.74 -13.33 4.45
CA LEU A 61 19.27 -12.73 5.70
C LEU A 61 20.75 -13.09 5.97
N ARG A 62 21.44 -13.69 5.00
CA ARG A 62 22.72 -14.38 5.24
C ARG A 62 23.96 -13.55 4.93
N GLU A 63 23.81 -12.36 4.34
CA GLU A 63 24.95 -11.51 3.99
C GLU A 63 24.76 -10.08 4.47
N ARG A 64 25.85 -9.44 4.93
CA ARG A 64 25.93 -7.99 5.15
C ARG A 64 25.65 -7.28 3.82
N LYS A 65 24.38 -7.00 3.56
CA LYS A 65 23.98 -6.23 2.39
C LYS A 65 24.47 -4.79 2.56
N SER A 66 25.03 -4.24 1.49
CA SER A 66 25.36 -2.82 1.43
C SER A 66 24.11 -1.97 1.70
N PHE A 67 24.30 -0.80 2.30
CA PHE A 67 23.26 0.22 2.49
C PHE A 67 22.48 0.47 1.18
N ILE A 68 23.16 0.47 0.04
CA ILE A 68 22.57 0.65 -1.29
C ILE A 68 21.54 -0.45 -1.59
N THR A 69 21.82 -1.70 -1.22
CA THR A 69 20.90 -2.82 -1.45
C THR A 69 19.64 -2.70 -0.60
N TYR A 70 19.76 -2.17 0.62
CA TYR A 70 18.60 -1.85 1.47
C TYR A 70 17.79 -0.69 0.88
N PHE A 71 18.45 0.40 0.49
CA PHE A 71 17.79 1.55 -0.13
C PHE A 71 17.05 1.16 -1.42
N LEU A 72 17.67 0.37 -2.29
CA LEU A 72 17.00 -0.18 -3.48
C LEU A 72 15.81 -1.07 -3.14
N GLY A 73 15.83 -1.75 -1.98
CA GLY A 73 14.68 -2.48 -1.46
C GLY A 73 13.50 -1.55 -1.14
N PHE A 74 13.76 -0.41 -0.49
CA PHE A 74 12.74 0.61 -0.23
C PHE A 74 12.17 1.19 -1.51
N VAL A 75 13.01 1.53 -2.49
CA VAL A 75 12.57 2.05 -3.80
C VAL A 75 11.66 1.03 -4.50
N LYS A 76 12.04 -0.26 -4.51
CA LYS A 76 11.21 -1.32 -5.10
C LYS A 76 9.88 -1.49 -4.39
N CYS A 77 9.86 -1.38 -3.07
CA CYS A 77 8.63 -1.44 -2.27
C CYS A 77 7.71 -0.25 -2.60
N SER A 78 8.28 0.96 -2.65
CA SER A 78 7.55 2.19 -2.97
C SER A 78 6.97 2.16 -4.39
N LEU A 79 7.74 1.68 -5.37
CA LEU A 79 7.26 1.47 -6.73
C LEU A 79 6.14 0.43 -6.80
N ALA A 80 6.25 -0.67 -6.05
CA ALA A 80 5.19 -1.68 -6.00
C ALA A 80 3.90 -1.11 -5.39
N ALA A 81 4.02 -0.26 -4.35
CA ALA A 81 2.90 0.43 -3.75
C ALA A 81 2.26 1.42 -4.73
N PHE A 82 3.07 2.20 -5.46
CA PHE A 82 2.59 3.07 -6.53
C PHE A 82 1.84 2.31 -7.61
N CYS A 83 2.37 1.19 -8.10
CA CYS A 83 1.65 0.35 -9.09
C CYS A 83 0.30 -0.15 -8.56
N GLY A 84 0.22 -0.42 -7.25
CA GLY A 84 -1.02 -0.91 -6.65
C GLY A 84 -2.04 0.16 -6.35
N SER A 85 -1.61 1.38 -6.08
CA SER A 85 -2.52 2.52 -5.90
C SER A 85 -2.91 3.17 -7.22
N PHE A 86 -2.05 3.11 -8.24
CA PHE A 86 -2.18 3.84 -9.51
C PHE A 86 -3.58 3.70 -10.13
N PHE A 87 -4.04 2.47 -10.35
CA PHE A 87 -5.31 2.23 -11.02
C PHE A 87 -6.51 2.73 -10.22
N ILE A 88 -6.47 2.50 -8.91
CA ILE A 88 -7.58 2.83 -8.02
C ILE A 88 -7.64 4.35 -7.85
N LEU A 89 -6.51 5.02 -7.61
CA LEU A 89 -6.45 6.49 -7.50
C LEU A 89 -6.91 7.18 -8.78
N LEU A 90 -6.50 6.66 -9.94
CA LEU A 90 -6.96 7.18 -11.23
C LEU A 90 -8.48 7.02 -11.38
N GLY A 91 -9.02 5.85 -11.04
CA GLY A 91 -10.43 5.58 -11.23
C GLY A 91 -11.35 6.26 -10.20
N THR A 92 -10.94 6.39 -8.94
CA THR A 92 -11.80 6.93 -7.87
C THR A 92 -11.66 8.43 -7.68
N PHE A 93 -10.45 8.96 -7.88
CA PHE A 93 -10.15 10.38 -7.68
C PHE A 93 -9.81 11.12 -8.97
N GLY A 94 -9.72 10.42 -10.11
CA GLY A 94 -9.31 11.06 -11.37
C GLY A 94 -7.86 11.57 -11.30
N GLN A 95 -6.99 10.95 -10.50
CA GLN A 95 -5.66 11.48 -10.23
C GLN A 95 -4.58 10.41 -10.33
N ILE A 96 -3.50 10.76 -11.02
CA ILE A 96 -2.23 10.04 -10.95
C ILE A 96 -1.34 10.82 -10.01
N VAL A 97 -0.79 10.17 -8.99
CA VAL A 97 0.03 10.83 -7.94
C VAL A 97 1.45 10.26 -7.95
N PRO A 98 2.33 10.64 -8.90
CA PRO A 98 3.71 10.12 -8.96
C PRO A 98 4.53 10.45 -7.70
N VAL A 99 4.22 11.59 -7.06
CA VAL A 99 4.91 12.02 -5.83
C VAL A 99 4.75 11.02 -4.69
N SER A 100 3.74 10.15 -4.75
CA SER A 100 3.54 9.07 -3.78
C SER A 100 4.75 8.13 -3.68
N ILE A 101 5.56 8.00 -4.74
CA ILE A 101 6.81 7.21 -4.69
C ILE A 101 7.80 7.83 -3.70
N ILE A 102 8.00 9.15 -3.77
CA ILE A 102 8.89 9.90 -2.89
C ILE A 102 8.30 9.96 -1.49
N SER A 103 7.01 10.28 -1.39
CA SER A 103 6.28 10.32 -0.12
C SER A 103 6.41 9.01 0.65
N ASN A 104 6.27 7.86 -0.04
CA ASN A 104 6.41 6.55 0.58
C ASN A 104 7.84 6.26 1.06
N ILE A 105 8.87 6.72 0.33
CA ILE A 105 10.27 6.55 0.74
C ILE A 105 10.54 7.33 2.03
N ILE A 106 9.95 8.51 2.18
CA ILE A 106 10.16 9.39 3.33
C ILE A 106 9.28 8.96 4.52
N LEU A 107 7.97 8.81 4.32
CA LEU A 107 6.99 8.65 5.42
C LEU A 107 6.82 7.21 5.90
N VAL A 108 6.89 6.19 5.02
CA VAL A 108 6.64 4.79 5.41
C VAL A 108 7.61 4.29 6.49
N PRO A 109 8.92 4.62 6.48
CA PRO A 109 9.83 4.26 7.57
C PRO A 109 9.37 4.76 8.95
N PHE A 110 8.67 5.90 9.00
CA PHE A 110 8.17 6.49 10.24
C PHE A 110 6.77 6.01 10.63
N ALA A 111 6.06 5.28 9.76
CA ALA A 111 4.70 4.83 10.04
C ALA A 111 4.59 3.98 11.32
N LEU A 112 5.52 3.04 11.54
CA LEU A 112 5.53 2.22 12.77
C LEU A 112 5.91 3.04 14.01
N PRO A 113 7.01 3.83 14.03
CA PRO A 113 7.31 4.73 15.14
C PRO A 113 6.14 5.65 15.50
N LEU A 114 5.50 6.28 14.50
CA LEU A 114 4.34 7.14 14.71
C LEU A 114 3.16 6.39 15.31
N MET A 115 2.86 5.19 14.80
CA MET A 115 1.81 4.34 15.36
C MET A 115 2.08 4.01 16.84
N VAL A 116 3.31 3.67 17.21
CA VAL A 116 3.69 3.41 18.61
C VAL A 116 3.51 4.66 19.47
N ILE A 117 3.97 5.82 19.00
CA ILE A 117 3.80 7.11 19.71
C ILE A 117 2.32 7.40 19.95
N PHE A 118 1.46 7.24 18.94
CA PHE A 118 0.03 7.51 19.08
C PHE A 118 -0.67 6.50 20.00
N ILE A 119 -0.28 5.23 20.00
CA ILE A 119 -0.79 4.24 20.95
C ILE A 119 -0.38 4.64 22.38
N VAL A 120 0.88 5.02 22.61
CA VAL A 120 1.36 5.48 23.91
C VAL A 120 0.61 6.73 24.36
N TYR A 121 0.36 7.67 23.46
CA TYR A 121 -0.46 8.85 23.74
C TYR A 121 -1.88 8.47 24.18
N LEU A 122 -2.57 7.59 23.43
CA LEU A 122 -3.92 7.14 23.78
C LEU A 122 -3.96 6.45 25.14
N ILE A 123 -2.96 5.63 25.46
CA ILE A 123 -2.85 4.97 26.77
C ILE A 123 -2.70 6.02 27.89
N ASN A 124 -1.86 7.03 27.69
CA ASN A 124 -1.67 8.09 28.69
C ASN A 124 -2.92 8.95 28.89
N TYR A 125 -3.59 9.28 27.79
CA TYR A 125 -4.82 10.05 27.83
C TYR A 125 -5.93 9.30 28.57
N TYR A 126 -6.18 8.03 28.22
CA TYR A 126 -7.29 7.27 28.81
C TYR A 126 -7.02 6.71 30.21
N LEU A 127 -5.78 6.32 30.54
CA LEU A 127 -5.48 5.72 31.86
C LEU A 127 -5.05 6.75 32.91
N PHE A 128 -4.31 7.78 32.50
CA PHE A 128 -3.69 8.73 33.42
C PHE A 128 -4.26 10.16 33.30
N ASN A 129 -5.19 10.41 32.36
CA ASN A 129 -5.71 11.74 32.04
C ASN A 129 -4.60 12.77 31.74
N ILE A 130 -3.44 12.31 31.26
CA ILE A 130 -2.33 13.18 30.85
C ILE A 130 -2.51 13.47 29.37
N ASP A 131 -2.78 14.72 29.04
CA ASP A 131 -2.90 15.17 27.66
C ASP A 131 -1.55 15.68 27.13
N LEU A 132 -0.99 14.96 26.16
CA LEU A 132 0.22 15.34 25.42
C LEU A 132 -0.13 15.96 24.05
N TYR A 133 -1.27 16.62 23.93
CA TYR A 133 -1.76 17.27 22.71
C TYR A 133 -0.66 18.05 21.95
N PHE A 134 0.15 18.86 22.65
CA PHE A 134 1.23 19.64 22.03
C PHE A 134 2.21 18.78 21.21
N PHE A 135 2.54 17.58 21.68
CA PHE A 135 3.46 16.69 20.98
C PHE A 135 2.82 16.07 19.73
N VAL A 136 1.54 15.70 19.83
CA VAL A 136 0.77 15.17 18.70
C VAL A 136 0.56 16.25 17.63
N ASP A 137 0.22 17.47 18.05
CA ASP A 137 0.03 18.62 17.18
C ASP A 137 1.32 19.02 16.44
N PHE A 138 2.46 18.99 17.14
CA PHE A 138 3.77 19.19 16.52
C PHE A 138 4.06 18.15 15.43
N ILE A 139 3.88 16.86 15.73
CA ILE A 139 4.08 15.79 14.75
C ILE A 139 3.14 15.98 13.55
N TYR A 140 1.88 16.27 13.81
CA TYR A 140 0.88 16.47 12.76
C TYR A 140 1.23 17.66 11.85
N THR A 141 1.65 18.77 12.44
CA THR A 141 2.09 19.98 11.71
C THR A 141 3.29 19.68 10.81
N VAL A 142 4.31 18.97 11.33
CA VAL A 142 5.48 18.57 10.54
C VAL A 142 5.07 17.68 9.34
N ILE A 143 4.15 16.73 9.55
CA ILE A 143 3.65 15.87 8.47
C ILE A 143 2.89 16.71 7.42
N ILE A 144 2.03 17.65 7.85
CA ILE A 144 1.31 18.53 6.94
C ILE A 144 2.25 19.40 6.12
N GLU A 145 3.21 20.07 6.76
CA GLU A 145 4.17 20.94 6.05
C GLU A 145 4.96 20.14 5.00
N LEU A 146 5.36 18.91 5.35
CA LEU A 146 6.02 18.00 4.42
C LEU A 146 5.11 17.62 3.24
N LEU A 147 3.84 17.30 3.49
CA LEU A 147 2.89 16.97 2.43
C LEU A 147 2.59 18.18 1.53
N LEU A 148 2.45 19.37 2.09
CA LEU A 148 2.26 20.62 1.34
C LEU A 148 3.49 20.94 0.48
N PHE A 149 4.70 20.75 1.02
CA PHE A 149 5.93 20.87 0.26
C PHE A 149 5.97 19.90 -0.92
N LEU A 150 5.63 18.62 -0.72
CA LEU A 150 5.57 17.62 -1.78
C LEU A 150 4.50 17.93 -2.83
N ASN A 151 3.35 18.48 -2.42
CA ASN A 151 2.27 18.85 -3.33
C ASN A 151 2.66 19.98 -4.29
N ASN A 152 3.54 20.88 -3.86
CA ASN A 152 4.03 22.01 -4.66
C ASN A 152 5.12 21.63 -5.68
N LEU A 153 5.64 20.40 -5.64
CA LEU A 153 6.64 19.93 -6.61
C LEU A 153 6.02 19.78 -8.02
N PRO A 154 6.80 20.02 -9.09
CA PRO A 154 6.34 19.71 -10.44
C PRO A 154 6.06 18.20 -10.56
N LEU A 155 4.97 17.84 -11.24
CA LEU A 155 4.50 16.46 -11.41
C LEU A 155 3.97 15.81 -10.11
N SER A 156 3.54 16.62 -9.13
CA SER A 156 2.98 16.11 -7.87
C SER A 156 1.76 15.23 -8.10
N TYR A 157 0.82 15.74 -8.91
CA TYR A 157 -0.31 15.00 -9.43
C TYR A 157 -0.64 15.41 -10.87
N PHE A 158 -1.30 14.50 -11.57
CA PHE A 158 -1.97 14.78 -12.84
C PHE A 158 -3.45 14.46 -12.67
N SER A 159 -4.31 15.45 -12.89
CA SER A 159 -5.75 15.24 -12.94
C SER A 159 -6.14 14.76 -14.33
N VAL A 160 -6.82 13.62 -14.40
CA VAL A 160 -7.48 13.15 -15.61
C VAL A 160 -8.87 12.67 -15.24
N GLU A 161 -9.89 13.26 -15.86
CA GLU A 161 -11.26 12.89 -15.61
C GLU A 161 -11.59 11.56 -16.30
N PHE A 162 -11.72 10.50 -15.51
CA PHE A 162 -12.22 9.21 -15.95
C PHE A 162 -13.21 8.68 -14.94
N GLN A 163 -14.36 8.19 -15.40
CA GLN A 163 -15.28 7.43 -14.57
C GLN A 163 -15.00 5.95 -14.80
N VAL A 164 -14.60 5.23 -13.76
CA VAL A 164 -14.37 3.79 -13.83
C VAL A 164 -15.35 3.11 -12.89
N ASN A 165 -15.97 2.03 -13.35
CA ASN A 165 -16.87 1.26 -12.49
C ASN A 165 -16.08 0.61 -11.33
N PRO A 166 -16.47 0.82 -10.05
CA PRO A 166 -15.76 0.28 -8.89
C PRO A 166 -15.55 -1.23 -8.88
N TYR A 167 -16.42 -1.99 -9.56
CA TYR A 167 -16.28 -3.45 -9.67
C TYR A 167 -15.00 -3.87 -10.39
N ILE A 168 -14.48 -3.01 -11.28
CA ILE A 168 -13.35 -3.35 -12.14
C ILE A 168 -12.03 -3.30 -11.36
N TYR A 169 -11.96 -2.57 -10.25
CA TYR A 169 -10.76 -2.50 -9.41
C TYR A 169 -10.36 -3.86 -8.81
N ILE A 170 -11.33 -4.76 -8.61
CA ILE A 170 -11.11 -6.11 -8.07
C ILE A 170 -10.45 -7.04 -9.11
N ILE A 171 -10.54 -6.71 -10.40
CA ILE A 171 -9.96 -7.52 -11.48
C ILE A 171 -8.44 -7.58 -11.35
N LEU A 172 -7.78 -6.46 -11.05
CA LEU A 172 -6.33 -6.38 -10.93
C LEU A 172 -5.76 -7.34 -9.85
N PRO A 173 -6.22 -7.34 -8.58
CA PRO A 173 -5.73 -8.27 -7.58
C PRO A 173 -6.03 -9.74 -7.94
N ILE A 174 -7.15 -10.05 -8.60
CA ILE A 174 -7.44 -11.41 -9.09
C ILE A 174 -6.42 -11.85 -10.14
N PHE A 175 -6.14 -11.03 -11.14
CA PHE A 175 -5.13 -11.35 -12.16
C PHE A 175 -3.73 -11.53 -11.57
N VAL A 176 -3.35 -10.69 -10.60
CA VAL A 176 -2.08 -10.82 -9.89
C VAL A 176 -2.01 -12.12 -9.10
N LEU A 177 -3.11 -12.56 -8.48
CA LEU A 177 -3.18 -13.86 -7.79
C LEU A 177 -3.10 -15.05 -8.75
N LEU A 178 -3.81 -15.00 -9.88
CA LEU A 178 -3.82 -16.07 -10.89
C LEU A 178 -2.46 -16.24 -11.57
N LEU A 179 -1.85 -15.12 -11.97
CA LEU A 179 -0.54 -15.10 -12.64
C LEU A 179 0.61 -14.90 -11.65
N PHE A 180 0.41 -15.24 -10.38
CA PHE A 180 1.41 -15.11 -9.34
C PHE A 180 2.60 -16.04 -9.63
N ASN A 181 3.52 -15.56 -10.47
CA ASN A 181 4.68 -16.31 -10.90
C ASN A 181 5.93 -15.78 -10.22
N LYS A 182 6.59 -16.67 -9.47
CA LYS A 182 7.82 -16.35 -8.73
C LYS A 182 9.01 -16.10 -9.64
N ARG A 183 9.01 -16.62 -10.87
CA ARG A 183 10.15 -16.55 -11.81
C ARG A 183 10.21 -15.23 -12.59
N TRP A 184 9.22 -14.36 -12.46
CA TRP A 184 9.18 -13.11 -13.22
C TRP A 184 10.13 -12.08 -12.62
N ASN A 185 10.95 -11.48 -13.49
CA ASN A 185 11.80 -10.35 -13.14
C ASN A 185 10.96 -9.10 -12.83
N PHE A 186 11.54 -8.15 -12.11
CA PHE A 186 10.88 -6.89 -11.73
C PHE A 186 10.22 -6.19 -12.93
N LEU A 187 10.95 -6.04 -14.06
CA LEU A 187 10.43 -5.40 -15.26
C LEU A 187 9.18 -6.11 -15.81
N LYS A 188 9.18 -7.45 -15.87
CA LYS A 188 8.02 -8.22 -16.36
C LYS A 188 6.80 -8.01 -15.46
N LYS A 189 7.00 -7.99 -14.14
CA LYS A 189 5.92 -7.70 -13.19
C LYS A 189 5.39 -6.28 -13.38
N PHE A 190 6.29 -5.29 -13.51
CA PHE A 190 5.93 -3.89 -13.70
C PHE A 190 5.11 -3.67 -14.99
N PHE A 191 5.60 -4.16 -16.13
CA PHE A 191 4.87 -4.06 -17.39
C PHE A 191 3.53 -4.76 -17.33
N PHE A 192 3.47 -5.97 -16.76
CA PHE A 192 2.20 -6.68 -16.59
C PHE A 192 1.20 -5.91 -15.72
N THR A 193 1.63 -5.39 -14.58
CA THR A 193 0.76 -4.60 -13.70
C THR A 193 0.24 -3.36 -14.40
N PHE A 194 1.08 -2.70 -15.20
CA PHE A 194 0.69 -1.50 -15.93
C PHE A 194 -0.30 -1.80 -17.06
N ILE A 195 -0.10 -2.90 -17.79
CA ILE A 195 -1.03 -3.37 -18.82
C ILE A 195 -2.38 -3.73 -18.21
N VAL A 196 -2.39 -4.46 -17.10
CA VAL A 196 -3.63 -4.83 -16.40
C VAL A 196 -4.31 -3.63 -15.75
N SER A 197 -3.57 -2.62 -15.30
CA SER A 197 -4.19 -1.38 -14.79
C SER A 197 -4.72 -0.48 -15.89
N LEU A 198 -4.14 -0.52 -17.09
CA LEU A 198 -4.62 0.28 -18.22
C LEU A 198 -5.75 -0.39 -19.01
N SER A 199 -5.81 -1.73 -19.04
CA SER A 199 -6.84 -2.44 -19.82
C SER A 199 -8.27 -2.03 -19.46
N PRO A 200 -8.64 -1.78 -18.18
CA PRO A 200 -9.96 -1.27 -17.82
C PRO A 200 -10.29 0.11 -18.38
N VAL A 201 -9.29 0.99 -18.49
CA VAL A 201 -9.47 2.35 -19.00
C VAL A 201 -9.92 2.30 -20.46
N PHE A 202 -9.45 1.31 -21.23
CA PHE A 202 -9.88 1.09 -22.62
C PHE A 202 -11.29 0.49 -22.75
N TYR A 203 -11.78 -0.23 -21.74
CA TYR A 203 -13.13 -0.83 -21.80
C TYR A 203 -14.23 0.18 -21.47
N ILE A 204 -13.91 1.34 -20.90
CA ILE A 204 -14.90 2.32 -20.43
C ILE A 204 -14.93 3.56 -21.32
N THR A 205 -13.91 3.81 -22.15
CA THR A 205 -13.96 4.87 -23.18
C THR A 205 -14.87 4.56 -24.36
N TYR A 206 -15.44 3.35 -24.42
CA TYR A 206 -16.29 2.88 -25.52
C TYR A 206 -17.76 2.62 -25.15
N PHE A 207 -18.20 2.98 -23.94
CA PHE A 207 -19.62 2.89 -23.53
C PHE A 207 -20.09 4.13 -22.80
#